data_AF-A0A242CFS9-F1
#
_entry.id   AF-A0A242CFS9-F1
#
_cell.length_a   1.000
_cell.length_b   1.000
_cell.length_c   1.000
_cell.angle_alpha   90.00
_cell.angle_beta   90.00
_cell.angle_gamma   90.00
#
_symmetry.space_group_name_H-M   'P 1'
#
loop_
_entity.id
_entity.type
_entity.pdbx_description
1 polymer ?
#
loop_
_entity_poly.entity_id
_entity_poly.type
_entity_poly.pdbx_seq_one_letter_code
_entity_poly.pdbx_strand_id
1 'polypeptide(L)'
;MAVSLDVVYSTVLQNGIRKFKYKNSHLKPVSFSDQSGKGAIFAYRSKEHMIEGIGLVITSEEGVIENNNRFTHWTPNVFRYGTYADESRMFTKGHSEDNLRQINTFFVDFDTLDPNFDYGEIILASHEIGFMPTMILRTPHGFQAFYVLEKPAYVTKKSNFKVINVAKMISKNLRNKFSNDYRFPVDVNANHFGITRMPSEENVLFFEPQYRYSFEEWIDWSMREDADKKAEIKNVFVLPSTQEFRQVDEPWFQLLLKSQKIQGEKGVYGRNNVIFTLSLAYFSSGYEVEACELTMLEFNDRLANPLSDRELTRIIRSAYSGKYQAAHREKVVLLCQEWVDANLSEEQLFNKKRGWWKFKKERALRKYSHSHEWAEDLLSYLNEQSYEEQPYIISTKKELTESLKIPKRSLDKVLKQLKEENKIHISVRAGRNGGIMLASIHGLMRSVIRLKKESQGAYFAAISEAFGREYTFIQTALKRLIEPNKIGVQTNLFMIDTG
;
A
#
# COMPACT_ATOMS: atom_id res chain seq x y z
N MET A 1 25.44 -15.22 -7.27
CA MET A 1 26.55 -14.34 -6.88
C MET A 1 26.41 -14.20 -5.38
N ALA A 2 27.43 -14.52 -4.60
CA ALA A 2 27.36 -14.31 -3.15
C ALA A 2 27.30 -12.80 -2.90
N VAL A 3 26.17 -12.33 -2.39
CA VAL A 3 25.96 -10.92 -2.09
C VAL A 3 26.71 -10.62 -0.79
N SER A 4 27.65 -9.67 -0.83
CA SER A 4 28.33 -9.22 0.39
C SER A 4 27.33 -8.52 1.31
N LEU A 5 27.08 -9.10 2.49
CA LEU A 5 26.14 -8.56 3.47
C LEU A 5 26.53 -7.15 3.94
N ASP A 6 27.81 -6.81 3.95
CA ASP A 6 28.29 -5.47 4.27
C ASP A 6 27.73 -4.42 3.30
N VAL A 7 27.67 -4.76 2.01
CA VAL A 7 27.07 -3.92 0.98
C VAL A 7 25.56 -3.81 1.18
N VAL A 8 24.89 -4.91 1.55
CA VAL A 8 23.44 -4.90 1.83
C VAL A 8 23.12 -3.98 3.00
N TYR A 9 23.78 -4.16 4.14
CA TYR A 9 23.52 -3.38 5.34
C TYR A 9 23.84 -1.89 5.13
N SER A 10 24.98 -1.57 4.52
CA SER A 10 25.33 -0.18 4.21
C SER A 10 24.36 0.47 3.22
N THR A 11 23.86 -0.27 2.23
CA THR A 11 22.85 0.20 1.28
C THR A 11 21.53 0.54 1.98
N VAL A 12 21.06 -0.32 2.89
CA VAL A 12 19.81 -0.11 3.63
C VAL A 12 19.95 0.98 4.71
N LEU A 13 21.08 1.04 5.42
CA LEU A 13 21.25 1.93 6.57
C LEU A 13 21.64 3.36 6.19
N GLN A 14 22.26 3.57 5.02
CA GLN A 14 22.54 4.89 4.43
C GLN A 14 23.25 5.88 5.38
N ASN A 15 24.27 5.41 6.08
CA ASN A 15 24.98 6.18 7.12
C ASN A 15 24.05 6.73 8.23
N GLY A 16 22.88 6.13 8.47
CA GLY A 16 21.97 6.56 9.54
C GLY A 16 22.48 6.22 10.94
N ILE A 17 23.26 5.13 11.06
CA ILE A 17 24.02 4.75 12.25
C ILE A 17 25.52 4.99 12.03
N ARG A 18 26.35 4.81 13.05
CA ARG A 18 27.81 4.99 12.92
C ARG A 18 28.41 3.86 12.08
N LYS A 19 29.55 4.07 11.42
CA LYS A 19 30.27 2.95 10.80
C LYS A 19 30.92 2.06 11.86
N PHE A 20 31.65 2.68 12.78
CA PHE A 20 32.38 2.01 13.85
C PHE A 20 31.67 2.13 15.20
N LYS A 21 31.89 1.15 16.06
CA LYS A 21 31.43 1.17 17.45
C LYS A 21 32.07 2.32 18.22
N TYR A 22 31.31 2.86 19.16
CA TYR A 22 31.83 3.91 20.05
C TYR A 22 32.84 3.36 21.07
N LYS A 23 32.62 2.14 21.56
CA LYS A 23 33.50 1.43 22.49
C LYS A 23 33.90 0.09 21.88
N ASN A 24 35.14 -0.34 22.09
CA ASN A 24 35.68 -1.62 21.63
C ASN A 24 35.50 -1.85 20.12
N SER A 25 35.80 -0.83 19.31
CA SER A 25 35.85 -1.02 17.85
C SER A 25 37.14 -1.72 17.47
N HIS A 26 37.04 -2.75 16.64
CA HIS A 26 38.16 -3.52 16.12
C HIS A 26 38.67 -2.98 14.77
N LEU A 27 37.88 -2.13 14.12
CA LEU A 27 38.11 -1.68 12.74
C LEU A 27 38.30 -0.16 12.60
N LYS A 28 38.33 0.61 13.69
CA LYS A 28 38.40 2.09 13.67
C LYS A 28 39.76 2.59 13.12
N PRO A 29 39.79 3.32 12.00
CA PRO A 29 41.01 3.97 11.51
C PRO A 29 41.47 5.10 12.45
N VAL A 30 42.78 5.31 12.56
CA VAL A 30 43.40 6.34 13.42
C VAL A 30 42.92 7.76 13.08
N SER A 31 42.55 8.02 11.82
CA SER A 31 42.06 9.32 11.34
C SER A 31 40.54 9.52 11.44
N PHE A 32 39.78 8.58 12.03
CA PHE A 32 38.32 8.66 12.03
C PHE A 32 37.78 9.63 13.08
N SER A 33 37.16 10.72 12.64
CA SER A 33 36.41 11.64 13.49
C SER A 33 35.04 11.08 13.85
N ASP A 34 34.70 11.02 15.15
CA ASP A 34 33.39 10.54 15.60
C ASP A 34 32.27 11.44 15.09
N GLN A 35 31.37 10.86 14.29
CA GLN A 35 30.19 11.57 13.80
C GLN A 35 29.16 11.67 14.92
N SER A 36 29.03 12.86 15.51
CA SER A 36 28.04 13.15 16.55
C SER A 36 26.61 13.09 15.98
N GLY A 37 25.69 12.60 16.80
CA GLY A 37 24.26 12.60 16.46
C GLY A 37 23.91 11.64 15.34
N LYS A 38 24.33 10.37 15.38
CA LYS A 38 23.76 9.26 14.59
C LYS A 38 22.63 8.56 15.35
N GLY A 39 21.79 7.82 14.64
CA GLY A 39 20.64 7.12 15.22
C GLY A 39 20.96 5.73 15.76
N ALA A 40 19.91 4.96 15.99
CA ALA A 40 19.95 3.57 16.41
C ALA A 40 18.94 2.73 15.62
N ILE A 41 19.22 1.43 15.55
CA ILE A 41 18.29 0.41 15.06
C ILE A 41 18.09 -0.66 16.15
N PHE A 42 17.06 -1.47 15.98
CA PHE A 42 16.73 -2.56 16.89
C PHE A 42 16.88 -3.89 16.16
N ALA A 43 17.48 -4.87 16.82
CA ALA A 43 17.69 -6.20 16.26
C ALA A 43 17.34 -7.30 17.28
N TYR A 44 16.81 -8.41 16.76
CA TYR A 44 16.26 -9.51 17.55
C TYR A 44 16.80 -10.85 17.04
N ARG A 45 17.08 -11.76 17.98
CA ARG A 45 17.67 -13.07 17.65
C ARG A 45 16.65 -14.10 17.19
N SER A 46 15.40 -14.01 17.64
CA SER A 46 14.32 -14.91 17.22
C SER A 46 12.97 -14.19 17.13
N LYS A 47 11.94 -14.86 16.61
CA LYS A 47 10.58 -14.31 16.52
C LYS A 47 9.96 -14.18 17.91
N GLU A 48 10.23 -15.12 18.80
CA GLU A 48 9.76 -15.14 20.19
C GLU A 48 10.34 -13.96 20.96
N HIS A 49 11.65 -13.76 20.88
CA HIS A 49 12.33 -12.61 21.47
C HIS A 49 11.82 -11.28 20.91
N MET A 50 11.49 -11.22 19.62
CA MET A 50 10.87 -10.03 19.02
C MET A 50 9.49 -9.74 19.63
N ILE A 51 8.62 -10.75 19.77
CA ILE A 51 7.28 -10.60 20.35
C ILE A 51 7.36 -10.16 21.81
N GLU A 52 8.31 -10.72 22.56
CA GLU A 52 8.56 -10.37 23.98
C GLU A 52 9.32 -9.04 24.14
N GLY A 53 9.80 -8.44 23.04
CA GLY A 53 10.59 -7.20 23.05
C GLY A 53 12.03 -7.35 23.51
N ILE A 54 12.51 -8.58 23.71
CA ILE A 54 13.87 -8.93 24.12
C ILE A 54 14.82 -8.77 22.93
N GLY A 55 15.71 -7.79 22.97
CA GLY A 55 16.53 -7.48 21.79
C GLY A 55 17.77 -6.64 22.08
N LEU A 56 18.41 -6.18 21.02
CA LEU A 56 19.61 -5.36 21.10
C LEU A 56 19.42 -4.04 20.35
N VAL A 57 19.83 -2.95 20.98
CA VAL A 57 19.94 -1.63 20.35
C VAL A 57 21.32 -1.53 19.71
N ILE A 58 21.35 -1.39 18.38
CA ILE A 58 22.59 -1.28 17.61
C ILE A 58 22.75 0.16 17.13
N THR A 59 23.95 0.71 17.34
CA THR A 59 24.29 2.11 17.00
C THR A 59 25.40 2.22 15.97
N SER A 60 25.90 1.10 15.46
CA SER A 60 26.99 1.04 14.48
C SER A 60 26.88 -0.15 13.51
N GLU A 61 27.26 0.05 12.25
CA GLU A 61 27.32 -1.00 11.21
C GLU A 61 28.26 -2.14 11.61
N GLU A 62 29.43 -1.83 12.18
CA GLU A 62 30.34 -2.83 12.77
C GLU A 62 29.62 -3.75 13.78
N GLY A 63 28.70 -3.19 14.57
CA GLY A 63 27.91 -3.98 15.52
C GLY A 63 26.89 -4.90 14.86
N VAL A 64 26.40 -4.56 13.67
CA VAL A 64 25.53 -5.43 12.87
C VAL A 64 26.36 -6.59 12.31
N ILE A 65 27.50 -6.27 11.70
CA ILE A 65 28.38 -7.22 10.99
C ILE A 65 28.99 -8.23 11.97
N GLU A 66 29.50 -7.77 13.12
CA GLU A 66 30.10 -8.66 14.13
C GLU A 66 29.13 -9.72 14.68
N ASN A 67 27.82 -9.45 14.63
CA ASN A 67 26.84 -10.42 15.08
C ASN A 67 26.57 -11.53 14.05
N ASN A 68 27.27 -11.54 12.90
CA ASN A 68 27.43 -12.65 11.95
C ASN A 68 26.18 -13.55 11.79
N ASN A 69 25.07 -12.98 11.31
CA ASN A 69 23.77 -13.65 11.09
C ASN A 69 23.07 -14.23 12.33
N ARG A 70 23.45 -13.83 13.55
CA ARG A 70 22.72 -14.22 14.79
C ARG A 70 21.37 -13.53 14.95
N PHE A 71 21.11 -12.50 14.17
CA PHE A 71 19.85 -11.76 14.18
C PHE A 71 18.93 -12.26 13.08
N THR A 72 17.66 -12.45 13.42
CA THR A 72 16.62 -12.89 12.49
C THR A 72 15.68 -11.76 12.10
N HIS A 73 15.55 -10.73 12.95
CA HIS A 73 14.70 -9.59 12.70
C HIS A 73 15.41 -8.29 13.08
N TRP A 74 15.08 -7.20 12.38
CA TRP A 74 15.67 -5.90 12.61
C TRP A 74 14.78 -4.76 12.12
N THR A 75 15.10 -3.52 12.47
CA THR A 75 14.47 -2.34 11.88
C THR A 75 15.35 -1.75 10.78
N PRO A 76 14.93 -1.77 9.50
CA PRO A 76 15.73 -1.22 8.40
C PRO A 76 15.77 0.32 8.41
N ASN A 77 14.77 0.94 9.04
CA ASN A 77 14.70 2.39 9.25
C ASN A 77 15.34 2.78 10.58
N VAL A 78 15.90 4.00 10.63
CA VAL A 78 16.73 4.45 11.75
C VAL A 78 15.96 5.37 12.68
N PHE A 79 16.09 5.13 13.98
CA PHE A 79 15.45 5.90 15.06
C PHE A 79 16.43 6.88 15.69
N ARG A 80 15.94 7.93 16.36
CA ARG A 80 16.82 8.96 16.94
C ARG A 80 17.62 8.43 18.12
N TYR A 81 16.99 7.57 18.92
CA TYR A 81 17.61 6.87 20.04
C TYR A 81 17.01 5.46 20.17
N GLY A 82 17.72 4.57 20.86
CA GLY A 82 17.16 3.32 21.36
C GLY A 82 17.56 3.15 22.82
N THR A 83 16.62 2.69 23.64
CA THR A 83 16.81 2.51 25.09
C THR A 83 16.31 1.14 25.51
N TYR A 84 16.49 0.81 26.78
CA TYR A 84 15.93 -0.38 27.39
C TYR A 84 14.91 0.00 28.47
N ALA A 85 13.87 -0.81 28.62
CA ALA A 85 12.86 -0.59 29.65
C ALA A 85 13.35 -1.04 31.05
N ASP A 86 14.30 -1.96 31.08
CA ASP A 86 14.85 -2.60 32.27
C ASP A 86 16.32 -2.23 32.50
N GLU A 87 16.75 -2.26 33.76
CA GLU A 87 18.15 -2.03 34.15
C GLU A 87 19.10 -3.11 33.62
N SER A 88 18.61 -4.35 33.47
CA SER A 88 19.34 -5.47 32.85
C SER A 88 19.53 -5.34 31.34
N ARG A 89 18.94 -4.33 30.70
CA ARG A 89 19.07 -4.04 29.26
C ARG A 89 18.67 -5.20 28.34
N MET A 90 17.56 -5.85 28.66
CA MET A 90 16.99 -6.94 27.87
C MET A 90 15.88 -6.45 26.95
N PHE A 91 14.98 -5.61 27.45
CA PHE A 91 13.76 -5.21 26.76
C PHE A 91 13.95 -3.90 26.03
N THR A 92 13.95 -3.97 24.70
CA THR A 92 14.16 -2.79 23.84
C THR A 92 12.96 -1.84 23.85
N LYS A 93 13.24 -0.53 23.87
CA LYS A 93 12.23 0.53 23.84
C LYS A 93 12.68 1.66 22.90
N GLY A 94 11.71 2.25 22.18
CA GLY A 94 11.94 3.44 21.34
C GLY A 94 11.80 3.21 19.84
N HIS A 95 11.39 2.03 19.36
CA HIS A 95 11.09 1.82 17.93
C HIS A 95 9.70 2.36 17.52
N SER A 96 9.25 3.45 18.13
CA SER A 96 7.98 4.11 17.83
C SER A 96 8.13 5.13 16.70
N GLU A 97 7.04 5.38 15.96
CA GLU A 97 7.07 6.23 14.77
C GLU A 97 7.46 7.68 15.06
N ASP A 98 7.07 8.21 16.22
CA ASP A 98 7.46 9.54 16.68
C ASP A 98 8.96 9.66 16.91
N ASN A 99 9.65 8.54 17.16
CA ASN A 99 11.10 8.45 17.30
C ASN A 99 11.84 8.14 15.98
N LEU A 100 11.14 7.97 14.85
CA LEU A 100 11.80 7.82 13.55
C LEU A 100 12.66 9.04 13.26
N ARG A 101 13.91 8.78 12.89
CA ARG A 101 14.88 9.81 12.50
C ARG A 101 14.91 9.97 10.99
N GLN A 102 14.99 8.84 10.30
CA GLN A 102 15.05 8.79 8.85
C GLN A 102 14.39 7.51 8.36
N ILE A 103 13.63 7.65 7.29
CA ILE A 103 13.06 6.53 6.54
C ILE A 103 14.04 6.26 5.41
N ASN A 104 14.62 5.07 5.40
CA ASN A 104 15.55 4.62 4.38
C ASN A 104 14.85 3.71 3.37
N THR A 105 13.87 2.95 3.82
CA THR A 105 13.31 1.83 3.06
C THR A 105 11.83 1.66 3.33
N PHE A 106 11.08 1.41 2.25
CA PHE A 106 9.75 0.82 2.31
C PHE A 106 9.85 -0.69 2.15
N PHE A 107 8.98 -1.43 2.83
CA PHE A 107 8.92 -2.88 2.65
C PHE A 107 7.48 -3.37 2.53
N VAL A 108 7.33 -4.47 1.81
CA VAL A 108 6.06 -5.18 1.59
C VAL A 108 6.27 -6.64 1.98
N ASP A 109 5.41 -7.14 2.86
CA ASP A 109 5.41 -8.54 3.28
C ASP A 109 4.36 -9.30 2.47
N PHE A 110 4.78 -10.40 1.84
CA PHE A 110 3.98 -11.27 1.00
C PHE A 110 3.87 -12.62 1.71
N ASP A 111 2.74 -12.86 2.38
CA ASP A 111 2.49 -14.08 3.14
C ASP A 111 1.79 -15.11 2.25
N THR A 112 2.53 -16.11 1.78
CA THR A 112 2.01 -17.21 0.95
C THR A 112 2.55 -18.55 1.39
N LEU A 113 1.66 -19.54 1.37
CA LEU A 113 2.05 -20.95 1.33
C LEU A 113 1.83 -21.56 -0.08
N ASP A 114 1.35 -20.76 -1.04
CA ASP A 114 1.13 -21.24 -2.40
C ASP A 114 2.48 -21.51 -3.10
N PRO A 115 2.78 -22.77 -3.48
CA PRO A 115 4.02 -23.09 -4.20
C PRO A 115 4.07 -22.44 -5.59
N ASN A 116 2.95 -21.95 -6.10
CA ASN A 116 2.88 -21.27 -7.39
C ASN A 116 3.16 -19.77 -7.32
N PHE A 117 3.32 -19.18 -6.14
CA PHE A 117 3.75 -17.79 -6.00
C PHE A 117 5.26 -17.76 -5.73
N ASP A 118 6.01 -17.08 -6.59
CA ASP A 118 7.47 -17.00 -6.50
C ASP A 118 7.95 -15.54 -6.52
N TYR A 119 9.16 -15.27 -6.07
CA TYR A 119 9.72 -13.90 -6.02
C TYR A 119 9.80 -13.24 -7.41
N GLY A 120 9.80 -14.03 -8.49
CA GLY A 120 9.72 -13.53 -9.86
C GLY A 120 8.43 -12.77 -10.17
N GLU A 121 7.30 -13.18 -9.59
CA GLU A 121 6.00 -12.48 -9.71
C GLU A 121 6.10 -11.08 -9.11
N ILE A 122 6.80 -10.94 -7.98
CA ILE A 122 7.07 -9.66 -7.34
C ILE A 122 7.92 -8.78 -8.27
N ILE A 123 8.98 -9.31 -8.88
CA ILE A 123 9.83 -8.57 -9.82
C ILE A 123 9.02 -8.08 -11.02
N LEU A 124 8.15 -8.91 -11.57
CA LEU A 124 7.34 -8.57 -12.75
C LEU A 124 6.31 -7.48 -12.45
N ALA A 125 5.53 -7.63 -11.37
CA ALA A 125 4.60 -6.59 -10.95
C ALA A 125 5.33 -5.28 -10.61
N SER A 126 6.50 -5.37 -9.97
CA SER A 126 7.33 -4.20 -9.65
C SER A 126 7.83 -3.46 -10.91
N HIS A 127 8.16 -4.20 -11.96
CA HIS A 127 8.53 -3.62 -13.25
C HIS A 127 7.36 -2.82 -13.86
N GLU A 128 6.15 -3.37 -13.83
CA GLU A 128 4.96 -2.69 -14.36
C GLU A 128 4.60 -1.43 -13.58
N ILE A 129 4.78 -1.44 -12.25
CA ILE A 129 4.61 -0.27 -11.38
C ILE A 129 5.72 0.78 -11.63
N GLY A 130 6.84 0.37 -12.23
CA GLY A 130 7.99 1.23 -12.53
C GLY A 130 9.01 1.36 -11.39
N PHE A 131 8.81 0.66 -10.28
CA PHE A 131 9.68 0.67 -9.11
C PHE A 131 10.15 -0.74 -8.81
N MET A 132 11.38 -1.06 -9.21
CA MET A 132 12.00 -2.36 -8.92
C MET A 132 12.40 -2.46 -7.44
N PRO A 133 12.25 -3.61 -6.79
CA PRO A 133 12.73 -3.81 -5.43
C PRO A 133 14.26 -3.77 -5.43
N THR A 134 14.85 -3.16 -4.40
CA THR A 134 16.31 -3.22 -4.19
C THR A 134 16.73 -4.61 -3.70
N MET A 135 15.86 -5.28 -2.95
CA MET A 135 16.13 -6.58 -2.36
C MET A 135 14.85 -7.37 -2.14
N ILE A 136 14.91 -8.70 -2.33
CA ILE A 136 13.83 -9.62 -1.95
C ILE A 136 14.41 -10.71 -1.05
N LEU A 137 13.79 -10.90 0.10
CA LEU A 137 14.12 -11.93 1.08
C LEU A 137 13.09 -13.06 1.05
N ARG A 138 13.55 -14.29 1.24
CA ARG A 138 12.71 -15.43 1.57
C ARG A 138 12.36 -15.40 3.05
N THR A 139 11.08 -15.55 3.38
CA THR A 139 10.61 -15.73 4.75
C THR A 139 10.05 -17.15 4.93
N PRO A 140 9.84 -17.65 6.16
CA PRO A 140 9.27 -18.98 6.36
C PRO A 140 7.88 -19.18 5.73
N HIS A 141 7.12 -18.10 5.55
CA HIS A 141 5.76 -18.13 5.05
C HIS A 141 5.58 -17.22 3.82
N GLY A 142 6.62 -17.02 3.02
CA GLY A 142 6.54 -16.25 1.78
C GLY A 142 7.78 -15.41 1.51
N PHE A 143 7.59 -14.13 1.23
CA PHE A 143 8.64 -13.23 0.76
C PHE A 143 8.51 -11.82 1.33
N GLN A 144 9.63 -11.12 1.45
CA GLN A 144 9.65 -9.72 1.85
C GLN A 144 10.44 -8.89 0.85
N ALA A 145 9.81 -7.91 0.21
CA ALA A 145 10.46 -7.01 -0.74
C ALA A 145 10.81 -5.68 -0.08
N PHE A 146 12.02 -5.19 -0.35
CA PHE A 146 12.58 -3.96 0.18
C PHE A 146 12.81 -2.98 -0.98
N TYR A 147 12.27 -1.77 -0.83
CA TYR A 147 12.44 -0.64 -1.73
C TYR A 147 13.24 0.43 -0.99
N VAL A 148 14.56 0.36 -1.15
CA VAL A 148 15.49 1.30 -0.52
C VAL A 148 15.48 2.61 -1.30
N LEU A 149 15.37 3.73 -0.61
CA LEU A 149 15.39 5.06 -1.22
C LEU A 149 16.78 5.39 -1.74
N GLU A 150 16.91 6.27 -2.73
CA GLU A 150 18.22 6.76 -3.17
C GLU A 150 18.91 7.58 -2.06
N LYS A 151 18.12 8.45 -1.42
CA LYS A 151 18.51 9.26 -0.27
C LYS A 151 17.47 9.10 0.84
N PRO A 152 17.89 9.10 2.11
CA PRO A 152 16.97 8.83 3.21
C PRO A 152 16.06 10.04 3.44
N ALA A 153 14.79 9.80 3.71
CA ALA A 153 13.82 10.84 4.03
C ALA A 153 13.90 11.19 5.52
N TYR A 154 14.46 12.36 5.83
CA TYR A 154 14.68 12.79 7.21
C TYR A 154 13.40 13.31 7.87
N VAL A 155 13.14 12.84 9.09
CA VAL A 155 12.00 13.27 9.90
C VAL A 155 12.43 14.41 10.82
N THR A 156 12.02 15.63 10.47
CA THR A 156 12.33 16.82 11.26
C THR A 156 11.12 17.31 12.04
N LYS A 157 11.36 17.87 13.24
CA LYS A 157 10.32 18.58 14.00
C LYS A 157 9.81 19.82 13.27
N LYS A 158 10.66 20.47 12.47
CA LYS A 158 10.33 21.69 11.69
C LYS A 158 9.21 21.44 10.68
N SER A 159 9.13 20.24 10.10
CA SER A 159 8.07 19.86 9.17
C SER A 159 6.82 19.27 9.85
N ASN A 160 6.68 19.40 11.18
CA ASN A 160 5.61 18.79 11.97
C ASN A 160 5.38 17.30 11.64
N PHE A 161 6.46 16.53 11.45
CA PHE A 161 6.40 15.10 11.09
C PHE A 161 5.60 14.76 9.82
N LYS A 162 5.28 15.73 8.95
CA LYS A 162 4.52 15.53 7.70
C LYS A 162 5.12 14.44 6.80
N VAL A 163 6.44 14.30 6.79
CA VAL A 163 7.17 13.27 6.03
C VAL A 163 6.69 11.86 6.40
N ILE A 164 6.39 11.60 7.68
CA ILE A 164 5.88 10.29 8.13
C ILE A 164 4.51 10.02 7.48
N ASN A 165 3.61 11.00 7.49
CA ASN A 165 2.27 10.84 6.92
C ASN A 165 2.33 10.58 5.40
N VAL A 166 3.18 11.33 4.68
CA VAL A 166 3.40 11.13 3.25
C VAL A 166 4.00 9.75 2.97
N ALA A 167 5.01 9.34 3.75
CA ALA A 167 5.63 8.05 3.60
C ALA A 167 4.68 6.88 3.92
N LYS A 168 3.77 7.02 4.90
CA LYS A 168 2.70 6.04 5.15
C LYS A 168 1.73 5.94 3.98
N MET A 169 1.38 7.08 3.38
CA MET A 169 0.51 7.11 2.19
C MET A 169 1.15 6.35 1.02
N ILE A 170 2.44 6.61 0.75
CA ILE A 170 3.22 5.87 -0.25
C ILE A 170 3.23 4.37 0.05
N SER A 171 3.57 3.98 1.29
CA SER A 171 3.61 2.57 1.71
C SER A 171 2.25 1.90 1.57
N LYS A 172 1.17 2.57 1.96
CA LYS A 172 -0.20 2.08 1.82
C LYS A 172 -0.60 1.91 0.35
N ASN A 173 -0.28 2.88 -0.49
CA ASN A 173 -0.56 2.81 -1.92
C ASN A 173 0.21 1.69 -2.60
N LEU A 174 1.47 1.46 -2.23
CA LEU A 174 2.28 0.34 -2.71
C LEU A 174 1.66 -1.01 -2.33
N ARG A 175 1.29 -1.20 -1.06
CA ARG A 175 0.64 -2.44 -0.61
C ARG A 175 -0.72 -2.65 -1.27
N ASN A 176 -1.52 -1.59 -1.40
CA ASN A 176 -2.80 -1.64 -2.08
C ASN A 176 -2.64 -1.98 -3.56
N LYS A 177 -1.59 -1.49 -4.24
CA LYS A 177 -1.31 -1.81 -5.63
C LYS A 177 -1.08 -3.30 -5.81
N PHE A 178 -0.16 -3.88 -5.03
CA PHE A 178 0.12 -5.31 -5.08
C PHE A 178 -1.09 -6.16 -4.66
N SER A 179 -1.83 -5.74 -3.63
CA SER A 179 -3.00 -6.49 -3.13
C SER A 179 -4.22 -6.41 -4.06
N ASN A 180 -4.56 -5.22 -4.55
CA ASN A 180 -5.79 -5.02 -5.31
C ASN A 180 -5.60 -5.30 -6.80
N ASP A 181 -4.54 -4.78 -7.40
CA ASP A 181 -4.36 -4.83 -8.86
C ASP A 181 -3.77 -6.19 -9.25
N TYR A 182 -2.79 -6.67 -8.50
CA TYR A 182 -2.10 -7.94 -8.77
C TYR A 182 -2.65 -9.14 -7.98
N ARG A 183 -3.60 -8.92 -7.05
CA ARG A 183 -4.18 -9.97 -6.18
C ARG A 183 -3.13 -10.76 -5.38
N PHE A 184 -2.00 -10.13 -5.09
CA PHE A 184 -0.94 -10.77 -4.31
C PHE A 184 -1.32 -10.82 -2.83
N PRO A 185 -0.86 -11.85 -2.09
CA PRO A 185 -1.20 -12.04 -0.69
C PRO A 185 -0.34 -11.14 0.21
N VAL A 186 -0.62 -9.84 0.17
CA VAL A 186 0.10 -8.81 0.91
C VAL A 186 -0.58 -8.56 2.25
N ASP A 187 0.20 -8.50 3.33
CA ASP A 187 -0.30 -7.97 4.61
C ASP A 187 -0.40 -6.44 4.56
N VAL A 188 -1.60 -5.94 4.24
CA VAL A 188 -1.89 -4.51 4.15
C VAL A 188 -1.87 -3.82 5.52
N ASN A 189 -2.13 -4.57 6.60
CA ASN A 189 -2.26 -4.06 7.98
C ASN A 189 -0.94 -4.05 8.75
N ALA A 190 0.13 -4.64 8.20
CA ALA A 190 1.46 -4.61 8.77
C ALA A 190 1.92 -3.17 9.10
N ASN A 191 2.79 -3.00 10.09
CA ASN A 191 3.38 -1.69 10.38
C ASN A 191 4.19 -1.18 9.18
N HIS A 192 4.03 0.10 8.80
CA HIS A 192 4.71 0.70 7.65
C HIS A 192 6.24 0.82 7.80
N PHE A 193 6.71 1.02 9.04
CA PHE A 193 8.12 1.22 9.37
C PHE A 193 8.59 0.30 10.50
N GLY A 194 7.92 -0.84 10.64
CA GLY A 194 8.13 -1.80 11.71
C GLY A 194 9.38 -2.65 11.55
N ILE A 195 9.38 -3.76 12.28
CA ILE A 195 10.45 -4.75 12.31
C ILE A 195 10.28 -5.70 11.11
N THR A 196 11.36 -5.99 10.40
CA THR A 196 11.41 -6.86 9.22
C THR A 196 12.35 -8.03 9.45
N ARG A 197 12.36 -9.01 8.54
CA ARG A 197 13.42 -10.03 8.51
C ARG A 197 14.77 -9.37 8.21
N MET A 198 15.79 -9.89 8.86
CA MET A 198 17.17 -9.46 8.62
C MET A 198 17.74 -10.22 7.41
N PRO A 199 18.39 -9.53 6.45
CA PRO A 199 19.08 -10.18 5.35
C PRO A 199 20.17 -11.13 5.85
N SER A 200 20.27 -12.30 5.23
CA SER A 200 21.34 -13.28 5.44
C SER A 200 21.74 -13.88 4.10
N GLU A 201 22.90 -14.55 4.06
CA GLU A 201 23.38 -15.19 2.83
C GLU A 201 22.41 -16.26 2.31
N GLU A 202 21.63 -16.87 3.19
CA GLU A 202 20.68 -17.94 2.86
C GLU A 202 19.31 -17.43 2.41
N ASN A 203 18.87 -16.25 2.89
CA ASN A 203 17.52 -15.76 2.65
C ASN A 203 17.44 -14.68 1.57
N VAL A 204 18.56 -14.05 1.17
CA VAL A 204 18.57 -13.07 0.08
C VAL A 204 18.42 -13.79 -1.25
N LEU A 205 17.27 -13.60 -1.90
CA LEU A 205 16.97 -14.17 -3.21
C LEU A 205 17.39 -13.23 -4.34
N PHE A 206 17.23 -11.93 -4.10
CA PHE A 206 17.49 -10.88 -5.08
C PHE A 206 18.08 -9.66 -4.38
N PHE A 207 19.12 -9.06 -4.95
CA PHE A 207 19.72 -7.83 -4.45
C PHE A 207 20.37 -7.05 -5.59
N GLU A 208 19.87 -5.84 -5.84
CA GLU A 208 20.35 -4.94 -6.88
C GLU A 208 20.47 -3.52 -6.30
N PRO A 209 21.66 -3.09 -5.84
CA PRO A 209 21.85 -1.83 -5.10
C PRO A 209 21.62 -0.59 -5.97
N GLN A 210 21.47 -0.76 -7.28
CA GLN A 210 21.15 0.30 -8.24
C GLN A 210 19.66 0.60 -8.33
N TYR A 211 18.77 -0.32 -7.92
CA TYR A 211 17.32 -0.09 -7.89
C TYR A 211 16.94 0.67 -6.63
N ARG A 212 17.26 1.95 -6.65
CA ARG A 212 16.92 2.92 -5.62
C ARG A 212 16.37 4.18 -6.28
N TYR A 213 15.27 4.66 -5.75
CA TYR A 213 14.52 5.78 -6.31
C TYR A 213 14.43 6.90 -5.29
N SER A 214 14.37 8.14 -5.77
CA SER A 214 14.26 9.32 -4.92
C SER A 214 12.91 9.36 -4.21
N PHE A 215 12.85 10.04 -3.07
CA PHE A 215 11.60 10.22 -2.34
C PHE A 215 10.57 11.03 -3.15
N GLU A 216 11.03 11.91 -4.03
CA GLU A 216 10.18 12.71 -4.92
C GLU A 216 9.48 11.83 -5.97
N GLU A 217 10.20 10.91 -6.61
CA GLU A 217 9.61 9.95 -7.55
C GLU A 217 8.49 9.11 -6.89
N TRP A 218 8.71 8.68 -5.65
CA TRP A 218 7.70 7.97 -4.87
C TRP A 218 6.46 8.81 -4.55
N ILE A 219 6.65 10.10 -4.24
CA ILE A 219 5.54 11.05 -4.02
C ILE A 219 4.74 11.20 -5.31
N ASP A 220 5.39 11.48 -6.44
CA ASP A 220 4.75 11.72 -7.72
C ASP A 220 3.99 10.48 -8.22
N TRP A 221 4.56 9.29 -7.99
CA TRP A 221 3.86 8.03 -8.24
C TRP A 221 2.62 7.88 -7.36
N SER A 222 2.75 8.06 -6.05
CA SER A 222 1.62 7.92 -5.10
C SER A 222 0.50 8.92 -5.39
N MET A 223 0.84 10.14 -5.82
CA MET A 223 -0.16 11.15 -6.20
C MET A 223 -0.92 10.74 -7.46
N ARG A 224 -0.24 10.14 -8.44
CA ARG A 224 -0.87 9.61 -9.67
C ARG A 224 -1.81 8.47 -9.35
N GLU A 225 -1.40 7.51 -8.52
CA GLU A 225 -2.26 6.39 -8.10
C GLU A 225 -3.53 6.88 -7.38
N ASP A 226 -3.41 7.86 -6.48
CA ASP A 226 -4.59 8.45 -5.83
C ASP A 226 -5.46 9.25 -6.81
N ALA A 227 -4.85 9.92 -7.79
CA ALA A 227 -5.57 10.67 -8.81
C ALA A 227 -6.34 9.75 -9.76
N ASP A 228 -5.75 8.62 -10.17
CA ASP A 228 -6.37 7.63 -11.04
C ASP A 228 -7.54 6.92 -10.35
N LYS A 229 -7.36 6.51 -9.09
CA LYS A 229 -8.49 6.01 -8.25
C LYS A 229 -9.60 7.06 -8.11
N LYS A 230 -9.23 8.32 -7.89
CA LYS A 230 -10.21 9.42 -7.88
C LYS A 230 -10.83 9.66 -9.25
N ALA A 231 -10.13 9.44 -10.35
CA ALA A 231 -10.64 9.62 -11.72
C ALA A 231 -11.63 8.51 -12.10
N GLU A 232 -11.36 7.26 -11.69
CA GLU A 232 -12.32 6.16 -11.78
C GLU A 232 -13.62 6.50 -11.04
N ILE A 233 -13.50 7.05 -9.83
CA ILE A 233 -14.64 7.54 -9.05
C ILE A 233 -15.29 8.78 -9.69
N LYS A 234 -14.51 9.70 -10.28
CA LYS A 234 -14.97 10.98 -10.88
C LYS A 234 -15.60 10.85 -12.26
N ASN A 235 -15.53 9.70 -12.93
CA ASN A 235 -16.44 9.42 -14.05
C ASN A 235 -17.92 9.35 -13.61
N VAL A 236 -18.17 9.50 -12.31
CA VAL A 236 -19.47 9.71 -11.70
C VAL A 236 -19.62 11.19 -11.32
N PHE A 237 -20.41 11.93 -12.09
CA PHE A 237 -20.79 13.29 -11.73
C PHE A 237 -21.79 13.25 -10.57
N VAL A 238 -21.38 13.77 -9.42
CA VAL A 238 -22.30 14.13 -8.34
C VAL A 238 -22.93 15.46 -8.73
N LEU A 239 -24.24 15.48 -8.97
CA LEU A 239 -24.97 16.74 -9.08
C LEU A 239 -24.77 17.50 -7.75
N PRO A 240 -24.34 18.78 -7.77
CA PRO A 240 -24.40 19.60 -6.58
C PRO A 240 -25.88 19.74 -6.22
N SER A 241 -26.35 18.97 -5.24
CA SER A 241 -27.62 19.30 -4.60
C SER A 241 -27.39 20.60 -3.83
N THR A 242 -28.17 21.62 -4.12
CA THR A 242 -28.20 22.88 -3.36
C THR A 242 -28.73 22.71 -1.93
N GLN A 243 -29.11 21.50 -1.53
CA GLN A 243 -29.42 21.18 -0.14
C GLN A 243 -28.14 20.83 0.62
N GLU A 244 -27.80 21.68 1.57
CA GLU A 244 -26.85 21.34 2.63
C GLU A 244 -27.42 20.14 3.41
N PHE A 245 -26.70 19.01 3.38
CA PHE A 245 -27.08 17.84 4.17
C PHE A 245 -26.77 18.11 5.64
N ARG A 246 -27.82 18.41 6.42
CA ARG A 246 -27.71 18.58 7.88
C ARG A 246 -28.01 17.27 8.59
N GLN A 247 -27.22 16.92 9.59
CA GLN A 247 -27.40 15.67 10.35
C GLN A 247 -28.69 15.66 11.18
N VAL A 248 -29.20 16.83 11.56
CA VAL A 248 -30.50 16.95 12.26
C VAL A 248 -31.70 16.55 11.39
N ASP A 249 -31.55 16.61 10.06
CA ASP A 249 -32.59 16.25 9.09
C ASP A 249 -32.57 14.75 8.74
N GLU A 250 -31.60 14.00 9.27
CA GLU A 250 -31.51 12.55 9.06
C GLU A 250 -32.50 11.78 9.97
N PRO A 251 -33.10 10.68 9.50
CA PRO A 251 -34.12 9.93 10.25
C PRO A 251 -33.66 9.46 11.64
N TRP A 252 -32.40 9.03 11.76
CA TRP A 252 -31.83 8.56 13.03
C TRP A 252 -31.92 9.59 14.16
N PHE A 253 -31.81 10.88 13.84
CA PHE A 253 -31.76 11.96 14.81
C PHE A 253 -33.08 12.04 15.60
N GLN A 254 -34.20 12.01 14.89
CA GLN A 254 -35.54 12.01 15.48
C GLN A 254 -35.85 10.70 16.21
N LEU A 255 -35.33 9.57 15.73
CA LEU A 255 -35.51 8.28 16.39
C LEU A 255 -34.84 8.25 17.78
N LEU A 256 -33.60 8.74 17.89
CA LEU A 256 -32.91 8.83 19.17
C LEU A 256 -33.54 9.85 20.11
N LEU A 257 -33.94 11.03 19.59
CA LEU A 257 -34.55 12.09 20.40
C LEU A 257 -35.91 11.69 21.02
N LYS A 258 -36.60 10.71 20.42
CA LYS A 258 -37.88 10.19 20.94
C LYS A 258 -37.72 8.98 21.87
N SER A 259 -36.52 8.40 21.98
CA SER A 259 -36.30 7.24 22.85
C SER A 259 -36.19 7.64 24.31
N GLN A 260 -37.06 7.10 25.16
CA GLN A 260 -37.15 7.41 26.61
C GLN A 260 -36.50 6.33 27.49
N LYS A 261 -36.16 5.16 26.93
CA LYS A 261 -35.69 3.98 27.68
C LYS A 261 -34.17 3.93 27.89
N ILE A 262 -33.47 5.03 27.63
CA ILE A 262 -32.01 5.05 27.59
C ILE A 262 -31.42 4.99 29.01
N GLN A 263 -30.65 3.94 29.28
CA GLN A 263 -29.96 3.72 30.54
C GLN A 263 -28.43 3.70 30.35
N GLY A 264 -27.68 3.78 31.44
CA GLY A 264 -26.21 3.74 31.38
C GLY A 264 -25.68 2.68 32.30
N GLU A 265 -25.10 1.63 31.73
CA GLU A 265 -24.40 0.58 32.46
C GLU A 265 -22.96 0.43 31.95
N LYS A 266 -22.10 -0.21 32.74
CA LYS A 266 -20.68 -0.39 32.42
C LYS A 266 -20.54 -1.31 31.21
N GLY A 267 -20.08 -0.77 30.09
CA GLY A 267 -19.90 -1.51 28.83
C GLY A 267 -20.96 -1.25 27.76
N VAL A 268 -22.03 -0.51 28.10
CA VAL A 268 -23.09 -0.13 27.15
C VAL A 268 -23.02 1.37 26.84
N TYR A 269 -23.24 1.75 25.58
CA TYR A 269 -23.28 3.15 25.18
C TYR A 269 -24.53 3.85 25.72
N GLY A 270 -24.45 4.36 26.94
CA GLY A 270 -25.60 4.98 27.61
C GLY A 270 -25.85 6.46 27.28
N ARG A 271 -26.69 7.09 28.11
CA ARG A 271 -27.18 8.49 28.05
C ARG A 271 -26.14 9.52 27.61
N ASN A 272 -24.94 9.49 28.20
CA ASN A 272 -23.86 10.43 27.89
C ASN A 272 -23.44 10.38 26.41
N ASN A 273 -23.39 9.18 25.82
CA ASN A 273 -23.02 9.00 24.42
C ASN A 273 -24.11 9.48 23.48
N VAL A 274 -25.38 9.25 23.83
CA VAL A 274 -26.53 9.70 23.03
C VAL A 274 -26.59 11.22 23.01
N ILE A 275 -26.56 11.87 24.18
CA ILE A 275 -26.57 13.33 24.30
C ILE A 275 -25.37 13.95 23.58
N PHE A 276 -24.18 13.37 23.72
CA PHE A 276 -22.99 13.84 23.00
C PHE A 276 -23.15 13.72 21.47
N THR A 277 -23.71 12.60 20.99
CA THR A 277 -23.89 12.35 19.55
C THR A 277 -24.97 13.26 18.94
N LEU A 278 -26.08 13.50 19.66
CA LEU A 278 -27.10 14.47 19.28
C LEU A 278 -26.54 15.91 19.28
N SER A 279 -25.73 16.26 20.28
CA SER A 279 -25.08 17.58 20.35
C SER A 279 -24.09 17.80 19.20
N LEU A 280 -23.37 16.76 18.78
CA LEU A 280 -22.50 16.82 17.60
C LEU A 280 -23.27 16.98 16.30
N ALA A 281 -24.47 16.40 16.18
CA ALA A 281 -25.33 16.59 15.02
C ALA A 281 -25.88 18.01 14.95
N TYR A 282 -26.20 18.63 16.09
CA TYR A 282 -26.55 20.06 16.16
C TYR A 282 -25.39 20.96 15.74
N PHE A 283 -24.19 20.70 16.29
CA PHE A 283 -22.97 21.45 15.95
C PHE A 283 -22.63 21.35 14.45
N SER A 284 -22.64 20.13 13.89
CA SER A 284 -22.34 19.91 12.47
C SER A 284 -23.39 20.50 11.53
N SER A 285 -24.62 20.70 12.01
CA SER A 285 -25.73 21.30 11.27
C SER A 285 -25.80 22.82 11.42
N GLY A 286 -24.85 23.45 12.12
CA GLY A 286 -24.72 24.91 12.23
C GLY A 286 -25.64 25.58 13.24
N TYR A 287 -26.19 24.85 14.20
CA TYR A 287 -27.00 25.43 15.27
C TYR A 287 -26.14 26.05 16.38
N GLU A 288 -26.67 27.09 17.01
CA GLU A 288 -26.04 27.71 18.19
C GLU A 288 -26.11 26.80 19.42
N VAL A 289 -25.17 27.00 20.35
CA VAL A 289 -25.02 26.18 21.57
C VAL A 289 -26.29 26.25 22.41
N GLU A 290 -26.89 27.44 22.51
CA GLU A 290 -28.09 27.74 23.30
C GLU A 290 -29.30 26.93 22.82
N ALA A 291 -29.46 26.77 21.50
CA ALA A 291 -30.54 25.97 20.91
C ALA A 291 -30.35 24.47 21.20
N CYS A 292 -29.08 24.02 21.19
CA CYS A 292 -28.72 22.66 21.56
C CYS A 292 -28.94 22.40 23.06
N GLU A 293 -28.57 23.34 23.92
CA GLU A 293 -28.78 23.25 25.37
C GLU A 293 -30.25 23.12 25.74
N LEU A 294 -31.11 23.96 25.16
CA LEU A 294 -32.56 23.87 25.38
C LEU A 294 -33.12 22.51 24.95
N THR A 295 -32.76 22.05 23.75
CA THR A 295 -33.30 20.78 23.23
C THR A 295 -32.78 19.56 24.00
N MET A 296 -31.51 19.59 24.43
CA MET A 296 -30.93 18.50 25.22
C MET A 296 -31.47 18.49 26.66
N LEU A 297 -31.85 19.65 27.21
CA LEU A 297 -32.54 19.75 28.50
C LEU A 297 -33.91 19.09 28.42
N GLU A 298 -34.74 19.47 27.43
CA GLU A 298 -36.07 18.86 27.20
C GLU A 298 -35.99 17.36 26.91
N PHE A 299 -34.92 16.91 26.24
CA PHE A 299 -34.66 15.49 26.06
C PHE A 299 -34.30 14.79 27.37
N ASN A 300 -33.39 15.38 28.15
CA ASN A 300 -32.93 14.84 29.42
C ASN A 300 -34.08 14.69 30.44
N ASP A 301 -34.99 15.67 30.49
CA ASP A 301 -36.17 15.65 31.37
C ASP A 301 -37.17 14.54 31.03
N ARG A 302 -37.18 14.07 29.78
CA ARG A 302 -38.04 12.96 29.34
C ARG A 302 -37.43 11.58 29.57
N LEU A 303 -36.15 11.50 29.96
CA LEU A 303 -35.50 10.23 30.27
C LEU A 303 -36.01 9.72 31.62
N ALA A 304 -36.24 8.40 31.71
CA ALA A 304 -36.64 7.78 32.98
C ALA A 304 -35.60 8.00 34.10
N ASN A 305 -34.33 8.19 33.74
CA ASN A 305 -33.26 8.58 34.64
C ASN A 305 -32.51 9.78 34.03
N PRO A 306 -32.81 11.02 34.41
CA PRO A 306 -32.13 12.20 33.89
C PRO A 306 -30.68 12.29 34.40
N LEU A 307 -29.82 13.00 33.66
CA LEU A 307 -28.51 13.45 34.11
C LEU A 307 -28.61 14.77 34.88
N SER A 308 -27.59 15.09 35.66
CA SER A 308 -27.50 16.41 36.30
C SER A 308 -27.21 17.52 35.28
N ASP A 309 -27.76 18.71 35.50
CA ASP A 309 -27.57 19.87 34.62
C ASP A 309 -26.09 20.21 34.38
N ARG A 310 -25.26 20.02 35.41
CA ARG A 310 -23.80 20.23 35.34
C ARG A 310 -23.13 19.24 34.37
N GLU A 311 -23.55 17.98 34.39
CA GLU A 311 -23.02 16.95 33.50
C GLU A 311 -23.51 17.14 32.07
N LEU A 312 -24.78 17.50 31.90
CA LEU A 312 -25.40 17.83 30.62
C LEU A 312 -24.64 18.97 29.93
N THR A 313 -24.45 20.09 30.65
CA THR A 313 -23.71 21.27 30.16
C THR A 313 -22.27 20.90 29.79
N ARG A 314 -21.60 20.05 30.58
CA ARG A 314 -20.23 19.59 30.29
C ARG A 314 -20.15 18.78 28.98
N ILE A 315 -21.13 17.90 28.73
CA ILE A 315 -21.17 17.08 27.52
C ILE A 315 -21.39 17.96 26.28
N ILE A 316 -22.33 18.92 26.36
CA ILE A 316 -22.65 19.83 25.27
C ILE A 316 -21.44 20.70 24.93
N ARG A 317 -20.79 21.31 25.94
CA ARG A 317 -19.54 22.07 25.74
C ARG A 317 -18.41 21.23 25.14
N SER A 318 -18.34 19.94 25.46
CA SER A 318 -17.37 19.02 24.85
C SER A 318 -17.64 18.81 23.36
N ALA A 319 -18.91 18.67 22.97
CA ALA A 319 -19.31 18.54 21.56
C ALA A 319 -18.97 19.82 20.76
N TYR A 320 -19.20 20.99 21.35
CA TYR A 320 -18.92 22.31 20.75
C TYR A 320 -17.47 22.79 20.92
N SER A 321 -16.57 21.97 21.50
CA SER A 321 -15.17 22.34 21.70
C SER A 321 -14.35 22.42 20.40
N GLY A 322 -14.93 22.07 19.25
CA GLY A 322 -14.26 22.02 17.94
C GLY A 322 -13.32 20.84 17.73
N LYS A 323 -13.13 19.97 18.74
CA LYS A 323 -12.31 18.74 18.63
C LYS A 323 -12.94 17.66 17.76
N TYR A 324 -14.25 17.70 17.59
CA TYR A 324 -15.04 16.73 16.83
C TYR A 324 -15.86 17.49 15.79
N GLN A 325 -15.92 16.96 14.56
CA GLN A 325 -16.54 17.68 13.43
C GLN A 325 -18.01 17.32 13.21
N ALA A 326 -18.41 16.07 13.46
CA ALA A 326 -19.76 15.58 13.24
C ALA A 326 -20.02 14.26 13.99
N ALA A 327 -21.28 13.83 14.06
CA ALA A 327 -21.66 12.51 14.55
C ALA A 327 -21.20 11.42 13.56
N HIS A 328 -20.48 10.40 14.05
CA HIS A 328 -19.97 9.31 13.21
C HIS A 328 -21.07 8.28 12.92
N ARG A 329 -21.21 7.87 11.65
CA ARG A 329 -22.30 6.98 11.20
C ARG A 329 -22.32 5.64 11.94
N GLU A 330 -21.17 4.98 12.07
CA GLU A 330 -21.06 3.71 12.79
C GLU A 330 -21.52 3.83 14.25
N LYS A 331 -21.21 4.96 14.90
CA LYS A 331 -21.62 5.21 16.29
C LYS A 331 -23.12 5.47 16.40
N VAL A 332 -23.71 6.16 15.41
CA VAL A 332 -25.15 6.38 15.31
C VAL A 332 -25.91 5.07 15.13
N VAL A 333 -25.44 4.20 14.23
CA VAL A 333 -26.04 2.88 13.98
C VAL A 333 -26.07 2.05 15.26
N LEU A 334 -24.93 1.96 15.97
CA LEU A 334 -24.83 1.25 17.24
C LEU A 334 -25.81 1.79 18.30
N LEU A 335 -25.92 3.13 18.43
CA LEU A 335 -26.85 3.74 19.37
C LEU A 335 -28.32 3.49 19.02
N CYS A 336 -28.67 3.51 17.73
CA CYS A 336 -30.03 3.23 17.27
C CYS A 336 -30.39 1.74 17.45
N GLN A 337 -29.45 0.83 17.19
CA GLN A 337 -29.67 -0.60 17.40
C GLN A 337 -29.86 -0.94 18.89
N GLU A 338 -29.12 -0.28 19.77
CA GLU A 338 -29.20 -0.51 21.21
C GLU A 338 -30.50 0.05 21.84
N TRP A 339 -30.92 1.25 21.42
CA TRP A 339 -31.97 2.01 22.13
C TRP A 339 -33.27 2.23 21.36
N VAL A 340 -33.34 1.86 20.08
CA VAL A 340 -34.54 2.01 19.24
C VAL A 340 -35.02 0.64 18.77
N ASP A 341 -34.24 -0.07 17.96
CA ASP A 341 -34.55 -1.43 17.48
C ASP A 341 -33.29 -2.11 16.93
N ALA A 342 -32.99 -3.31 17.44
CA ALA A 342 -31.81 -4.10 17.06
C ALA A 342 -31.75 -4.47 15.57
N ASN A 343 -32.88 -4.46 14.86
CA ASN A 343 -32.95 -4.82 13.44
C ASN A 343 -32.85 -3.61 12.49
N LEU A 344 -32.53 -2.41 12.99
CA LEU A 344 -32.38 -1.22 12.14
C LEU A 344 -31.18 -1.34 11.20
N SER A 345 -31.46 -1.15 9.91
CA SER A 345 -30.45 -1.10 8.84
C SER A 345 -30.05 0.35 8.52
N GLU A 346 -28.84 0.53 7.98
CA GLU A 346 -28.34 1.87 7.61
C GLU A 346 -29.25 2.61 6.62
N GLU A 347 -29.96 1.89 5.75
CA GLU A 347 -30.88 2.46 4.77
C GLU A 347 -32.11 3.14 5.40
N GLN A 348 -32.48 2.75 6.62
CA GLN A 348 -33.59 3.32 7.37
C GLN A 348 -33.16 4.50 8.25
N LEU A 349 -31.87 4.58 8.57
CA LEU A 349 -31.31 5.59 9.48
C LEU A 349 -30.81 6.84 8.75
N PHE A 350 -30.40 6.71 7.49
CA PHE A 350 -29.80 7.80 6.72
C PHE A 350 -30.57 8.07 5.43
N ASN A 351 -30.77 9.35 5.10
CA ASN A 351 -31.41 9.74 3.84
C ASN A 351 -30.52 9.30 2.64
N LYS A 352 -31.12 8.61 1.66
CA LYS A 352 -30.42 8.26 0.41
C LYS A 352 -30.08 9.54 -0.35
N LYS A 353 -28.80 9.74 -0.70
CA LYS A 353 -28.43 10.74 -1.70
C LYS A 353 -29.18 10.39 -3.00
N ARG A 354 -29.90 11.36 -3.59
CA ARG A 354 -30.68 11.11 -4.82
C ARG A 354 -29.80 10.50 -5.91
N GLY A 355 -30.37 9.52 -6.61
CA GLY A 355 -29.67 8.57 -7.47
C GLY A 355 -29.01 9.16 -8.72
N TRP A 356 -28.16 8.32 -9.29
CA TRP A 356 -27.23 8.59 -10.38
C TRP A 356 -27.92 8.84 -11.72
N TRP A 357 -27.36 9.74 -12.54
CA TRP A 357 -27.76 9.90 -13.93
C TRP A 357 -26.53 9.89 -14.86
N LYS A 358 -26.49 8.95 -15.82
CA LYS A 358 -25.38 8.82 -16.78
C LYS A 358 -25.66 9.63 -18.04
N PHE A 359 -25.07 10.81 -18.16
CA PHE A 359 -25.14 11.59 -19.40
C PHE A 359 -24.33 10.92 -20.53
N LYS A 360 -24.84 11.01 -21.76
CA LYS A 360 -24.18 10.48 -22.97
C LYS A 360 -22.99 11.37 -23.35
N LYS A 361 -21.76 10.89 -23.21
CA LYS A 361 -20.54 11.60 -23.64
C LYS A 361 -20.60 11.95 -25.15
N GLU A 362 -20.06 13.11 -25.54
CA GLU A 362 -19.88 13.50 -26.94
C GLU A 362 -18.97 12.53 -27.71
N ARG A 363 -19.22 12.36 -29.02
CA ARG A 363 -18.58 11.28 -29.82
C ARG A 363 -17.06 11.39 -29.90
N ALA A 364 -16.51 12.61 -29.85
CA ALA A 364 -15.07 12.86 -29.86
C ALA A 364 -14.37 12.51 -28.53
N LEU A 365 -15.09 12.64 -27.40
CA LEU A 365 -14.57 12.36 -26.05
C LEU A 365 -14.81 10.90 -25.61
N ARG A 366 -15.45 10.09 -26.45
CA ARG A 366 -15.65 8.65 -26.19
C ARG A 366 -14.33 7.91 -26.41
N LYS A 367 -13.53 7.81 -25.35
CA LYS A 367 -12.48 6.79 -25.25
C LYS A 367 -13.17 5.41 -25.23
N TYR A 368 -12.66 4.43 -25.97
CA TYR A 368 -13.18 3.07 -25.95
C TYR A 368 -13.03 2.49 -24.54
N SER A 369 -14.12 2.44 -23.78
CA SER A 369 -14.12 2.06 -22.35
C SER A 369 -13.65 0.63 -22.12
N HIS A 370 -13.97 -0.28 -23.05
CA HIS A 370 -13.70 -1.72 -22.87
C HIS A 370 -12.32 -2.16 -23.37
N SER A 371 -11.49 -1.26 -23.91
CA SER A 371 -10.16 -1.66 -24.42
C SER A 371 -9.25 -2.18 -23.30
N HIS A 372 -9.39 -1.61 -22.10
CA HIS A 372 -8.61 -2.02 -20.93
C HIS A 372 -9.11 -3.37 -20.40
N GLU A 373 -10.43 -3.52 -20.23
CA GLU A 373 -11.06 -4.78 -19.83
C GLU A 373 -10.69 -5.93 -20.79
N TRP A 374 -10.80 -5.73 -22.10
CA TRP A 374 -10.41 -6.75 -23.09
C TRP A 374 -8.91 -7.04 -23.13
N ALA A 375 -8.07 -6.06 -22.78
CA ALA A 375 -6.63 -6.27 -22.65
C ALA A 375 -6.32 -7.13 -21.42
N GLU A 376 -6.99 -6.88 -20.31
CA GLU A 376 -6.89 -7.65 -19.07
C GLU A 376 -7.42 -9.08 -19.25
N ASP A 377 -8.57 -9.26 -19.90
CA ASP A 377 -9.14 -10.56 -20.24
C ASP A 377 -8.18 -11.40 -21.09
N LEU A 378 -7.57 -10.79 -22.12
CA LEU A 378 -6.61 -11.47 -22.98
C LEU A 378 -5.33 -11.85 -22.23
N LEU A 379 -4.80 -10.97 -21.38
CA LEU A 379 -3.61 -11.27 -20.57
C LEU A 379 -3.90 -12.38 -19.54
N SER A 380 -5.07 -12.35 -18.90
CA SER A 380 -5.51 -13.39 -17.96
C SER A 380 -5.62 -14.74 -18.65
N TYR A 381 -6.28 -14.79 -19.82
CA TYR A 381 -6.36 -16.01 -20.63
C TYR A 381 -5.00 -16.54 -21.07
N LEU A 382 -4.08 -15.66 -21.48
CA LEU A 382 -2.72 -16.06 -21.81
C LEU A 382 -1.99 -16.67 -20.61
N ASN A 383 -2.12 -16.07 -19.43
CA ASN A 383 -1.49 -16.56 -18.21
C ASN A 383 -2.10 -17.89 -17.72
N GLU A 384 -3.42 -18.08 -17.85
CA GLU A 384 -4.10 -19.33 -17.51
C GLU A 384 -3.72 -20.49 -18.43
N GLN A 385 -3.56 -20.23 -19.73
CA GLN A 385 -3.27 -21.26 -20.74
C GLN A 385 -1.76 -21.51 -20.91
N SER A 386 -0.91 -20.60 -20.43
CA SER A 386 0.54 -20.79 -20.44
C SER A 386 1.01 -21.62 -19.24
N TYR A 387 1.81 -22.65 -19.48
CA TYR A 387 2.46 -23.45 -18.43
C TYR A 387 3.99 -23.44 -18.62
N GLU A 388 4.73 -23.87 -17.59
CA GLU A 388 6.19 -23.65 -17.47
C GLU A 388 7.00 -24.13 -18.68
N GLU A 389 6.63 -25.27 -19.25
CA GLU A 389 7.30 -25.89 -20.40
C GLU A 389 6.86 -25.31 -21.75
N GLN A 390 5.69 -24.67 -21.80
CA GLN A 390 5.15 -24.05 -23.01
C GLN A 390 4.51 -22.69 -22.68
N PRO A 391 5.32 -21.61 -22.59
CA PRO A 391 4.88 -20.27 -22.16
C PRO A 391 4.09 -19.51 -23.25
N TYR A 392 3.75 -20.19 -24.35
CA TYR A 392 3.10 -19.61 -25.52
C TYR A 392 1.95 -20.49 -25.97
N ILE A 393 0.88 -19.84 -26.42
CA ILE A 393 -0.28 -20.51 -27.02
C ILE A 393 -0.20 -20.41 -28.54
N ILE A 394 -0.67 -21.44 -29.23
CA ILE A 394 -0.90 -21.43 -30.68
C ILE A 394 -2.40 -21.47 -30.87
N SER A 395 -2.98 -20.42 -31.43
CA SER A 395 -4.44 -20.34 -31.66
C SER A 395 -4.74 -19.54 -32.94
N THR A 396 -6.00 -19.53 -33.37
CA THR A 396 -6.47 -18.69 -34.47
C THR A 396 -7.17 -17.44 -33.95
N LYS A 397 -7.22 -16.36 -34.76
CA LYS A 397 -8.03 -15.17 -34.40
C LYS A 397 -9.48 -15.54 -34.12
N LYS A 398 -10.02 -16.55 -34.82
CA LYS A 398 -11.41 -16.99 -34.68
C LYS A 398 -11.64 -17.61 -33.30
N GLU A 399 -10.77 -18.54 -32.89
CA GLU A 399 -10.82 -19.16 -31.56
C GLU A 399 -10.69 -18.12 -30.44
N LEU A 400 -9.75 -17.19 -30.53
CA LEU A 400 -9.58 -16.12 -29.53
C LEU A 400 -10.82 -15.19 -29.43
N THR A 401 -11.48 -14.94 -30.56
CA THR A 401 -12.72 -14.14 -30.61
C THR A 401 -13.86 -14.91 -29.93
N GLU A 402 -13.93 -16.23 -30.12
CA GLU A 402 -14.96 -17.10 -29.54
C GLU A 402 -14.75 -17.35 -28.04
N SER A 403 -13.51 -17.60 -27.60
CA SER A 403 -13.18 -17.87 -26.19
C SER A 403 -13.36 -16.63 -25.31
N LEU A 404 -12.83 -15.49 -25.75
CA LEU A 404 -12.87 -14.23 -24.98
C LEU A 404 -14.14 -13.41 -25.24
N LYS A 405 -14.98 -13.82 -26.20
CA LYS A 405 -16.16 -13.06 -26.65
C LYS A 405 -15.85 -11.62 -27.08
N ILE A 406 -14.63 -11.36 -27.56
CA ILE A 406 -14.17 -10.04 -28.02
C ILE A 406 -14.42 -9.91 -29.52
N PRO A 407 -15.05 -8.82 -30.02
CA PRO A 407 -15.21 -8.61 -31.46
C PRO A 407 -13.87 -8.53 -32.20
N LYS A 408 -13.77 -9.14 -33.39
CA LYS A 408 -12.52 -9.24 -34.18
C LYS A 408 -11.76 -7.92 -34.35
N ARG A 409 -12.47 -6.82 -34.66
CA ARG A 409 -11.86 -5.48 -34.80
C ARG A 409 -11.32 -4.91 -33.48
N SER A 410 -11.94 -5.27 -32.35
CA SER A 410 -11.46 -4.89 -31.03
C SER A 410 -10.23 -5.70 -30.64
N LEU A 411 -10.23 -7.02 -30.91
CA LEU A 411 -9.09 -7.89 -30.67
C LEU A 411 -7.84 -7.42 -31.44
N ASP A 412 -7.98 -7.03 -32.71
CA ASP A 412 -6.85 -6.50 -33.49
C ASP A 412 -6.26 -5.22 -32.89
N LYS A 413 -7.10 -4.35 -32.31
CA LYS A 413 -6.64 -3.13 -31.63
C LYS A 413 -5.95 -3.44 -30.30
N VAL A 414 -6.53 -4.32 -29.49
CA VAL A 414 -5.97 -4.77 -28.21
C VAL A 414 -4.62 -5.44 -28.42
N LEU A 415 -4.50 -6.33 -29.41
CA LEU A 415 -3.23 -6.97 -29.76
C LEU A 415 -2.16 -5.95 -30.20
N LYS A 416 -2.56 -4.94 -30.98
CA LYS A 416 -1.64 -3.87 -31.39
C LYS A 416 -1.19 -3.02 -30.20
N GLN A 417 -2.13 -2.62 -29.35
CA GLN A 417 -1.87 -1.85 -28.14
C GLN A 417 -0.92 -2.61 -27.19
N LEU A 418 -1.23 -3.86 -26.86
CA LEU A 418 -0.41 -4.68 -25.97
C LEU A 418 0.98 -4.99 -26.54
N LYS A 419 1.10 -5.05 -27.88
CA LYS A 419 2.40 -5.17 -28.55
C LYS A 419 3.20 -3.86 -28.47
N GLU A 420 2.56 -2.71 -28.62
CA GLU A 420 3.21 -1.39 -28.46
C GLU A 420 3.63 -1.13 -27.00
N GLU A 421 2.82 -1.58 -26.03
CA GLU A 421 3.10 -1.56 -24.60
C GLU A 421 4.14 -2.63 -24.16
N ASN A 422 4.64 -3.46 -25.08
CA ASN A 422 5.54 -4.59 -24.78
C ASN A 422 5.02 -5.52 -23.66
N LYS A 423 3.71 -5.85 -23.67
CA LYS A 423 3.09 -6.80 -22.74
C LYS A 423 2.95 -8.21 -23.31
N ILE A 424 2.83 -8.31 -24.64
CA ILE A 424 2.71 -9.58 -25.34
C ILE A 424 3.68 -9.69 -26.52
N HIS A 425 4.07 -10.92 -26.82
CA HIS A 425 4.74 -11.25 -28.07
C HIS A 425 3.79 -11.97 -29.03
N ILE A 426 3.85 -11.60 -30.31
CA ILE A 426 2.97 -12.11 -31.36
C ILE A 426 3.80 -12.53 -32.58
N SER A 427 3.68 -13.78 -32.99
CA SER A 427 4.10 -14.24 -34.32
C SER A 427 2.88 -14.73 -35.11
N VAL A 428 2.85 -14.42 -36.40
CA VAL A 428 1.72 -14.76 -37.28
C VAL A 428 2.24 -15.54 -38.47
N ARG A 429 1.68 -16.72 -38.74
CA ARG A 429 1.99 -17.52 -39.92
C ARG A 429 0.82 -17.46 -40.89
N ALA A 430 1.06 -16.98 -42.11
CA ALA A 430 0.06 -16.94 -43.17
C ALA A 430 -0.04 -18.30 -43.91
N GLY A 431 -1.24 -18.64 -44.41
CA GLY A 431 -1.49 -19.85 -45.23
C GLY A 431 -2.60 -20.77 -44.68
N ARG A 432 -2.88 -21.88 -45.39
CA ARG A 432 -3.72 -22.98 -44.86
C ARG A 432 -3.01 -23.58 -43.64
N ASN A 433 -3.73 -23.74 -42.52
CA ASN A 433 -3.19 -24.06 -41.19
C ASN A 433 -2.29 -22.96 -40.58
N GLY A 434 -2.38 -21.72 -41.09
CA GLY A 434 -1.77 -20.55 -40.47
C GLY A 434 -2.47 -20.17 -39.15
N GLY A 435 -1.68 -19.77 -38.16
CA GLY A 435 -2.15 -19.42 -36.81
C GLY A 435 -1.40 -18.23 -36.23
N ILE A 436 -1.80 -17.84 -35.03
CA ILE A 436 -1.13 -16.84 -34.21
C ILE A 436 -0.50 -17.56 -33.03
N MET A 437 0.79 -17.34 -32.84
CA MET A 437 1.47 -17.68 -31.60
C MET A 437 1.48 -16.44 -30.70
N LEU A 438 0.93 -16.58 -29.50
CA LEU A 438 0.88 -15.52 -28.50
C LEU A 438 1.60 -15.98 -27.24
N ALA A 439 2.42 -15.12 -26.67
CA ALA A 439 2.97 -15.29 -25.34
C ALA A 439 2.81 -14.01 -24.55
N SER A 440 2.41 -14.12 -23.29
CA SER A 440 2.58 -13.01 -22.35
C SER A 440 4.06 -12.93 -22.00
N ILE A 441 4.59 -11.70 -21.94
CA ILE A 441 5.97 -11.48 -21.51
C ILE A 441 6.12 -11.89 -20.03
N HIS A 442 5.05 -11.72 -19.25
CA HIS A 442 4.95 -12.21 -17.89
C HIS A 442 5.13 -13.73 -17.79
N GLY A 443 4.42 -14.51 -18.61
CA GLY A 443 4.54 -15.98 -18.65
C GLY A 443 5.93 -16.45 -19.09
N LEU A 444 6.51 -15.78 -20.09
CA LEU A 444 7.89 -16.05 -20.54
C LEU A 444 8.94 -15.76 -19.46
N MET A 445 8.72 -14.73 -18.64
CA MET A 445 9.62 -14.39 -17.54
C MET A 445 9.50 -15.36 -16.37
N ARG A 446 8.27 -15.69 -16.00
CA ARG A 446 7.98 -16.65 -14.92
C ARG A 446 8.70 -17.97 -15.15
N SER A 447 8.66 -18.50 -16.37
CA SER A 447 9.35 -19.73 -16.72
C SER A 447 10.88 -19.58 -16.68
N VAL A 448 11.44 -18.46 -17.17
CA VAL A 448 12.88 -18.18 -17.11
C VAL A 448 13.39 -18.11 -15.66
N ILE A 449 12.64 -17.46 -14.76
CA ILE A 449 13.04 -17.27 -13.35
C ILE A 449 13.02 -18.61 -12.60
N ARG A 450 12.07 -19.49 -12.90
CA ARG A 450 11.96 -20.82 -12.27
C ARG A 450 12.99 -21.83 -12.77
N LEU A 451 13.49 -21.66 -13.99
CA LEU A 451 14.50 -22.56 -14.56
C LEU A 451 15.86 -22.37 -13.88
N LYS A 452 16.50 -23.50 -13.53
CA LYS A 452 17.90 -23.51 -13.07
C LYS A 452 18.80 -22.86 -14.13
N LYS A 453 19.83 -22.12 -13.70
CA LYS A 453 20.78 -21.42 -14.59
C LYS A 453 21.36 -22.30 -15.70
N GLU A 454 21.56 -23.58 -15.44
CA GLU A 454 22.08 -24.57 -16.40
C GLU A 454 21.09 -24.89 -17.53
N SER A 455 19.78 -24.76 -17.28
CA SER A 455 18.70 -25.05 -18.23
C SER A 455 18.17 -23.82 -18.96
N GLN A 456 18.48 -22.61 -18.47
CA GLN A 456 18.05 -21.35 -19.09
C GLN A 456 18.55 -21.22 -20.55
N GLY A 457 19.78 -21.64 -20.83
CA GLY A 457 20.35 -21.57 -22.18
C GLY A 457 19.57 -22.41 -23.21
N ALA A 458 19.23 -23.65 -22.85
CA ALA A 458 18.44 -24.56 -23.68
C ALA A 458 17.00 -24.06 -23.87
N TYR A 459 16.41 -23.49 -22.81
CA TYR A 459 15.09 -22.88 -22.85
C TYR A 459 15.03 -21.67 -23.78
N PHE A 460 16.04 -20.79 -23.72
CA PHE A 460 16.15 -19.66 -24.63
C PHE A 460 16.29 -20.12 -26.08
N ALA A 461 17.07 -21.17 -26.34
CA ALA A 461 17.17 -21.75 -27.68
C ALA A 461 15.80 -22.26 -28.17
N ALA A 462 15.05 -22.99 -27.33
CA ALA A 462 13.73 -23.52 -27.67
C ALA A 462 12.69 -22.41 -27.95
N ILE A 463 12.67 -21.33 -27.17
CA ILE A 463 11.77 -20.18 -27.44
C ILE A 463 12.21 -19.44 -28.71
N SER A 464 13.51 -19.23 -28.88
CA SER A 464 14.06 -18.54 -30.07
C SER A 464 13.69 -19.29 -31.36
N GLU A 465 13.75 -20.62 -31.32
CA GLU A 465 13.32 -21.52 -32.39
C GLU A 465 11.79 -21.45 -32.61
N ALA A 466 10.99 -21.53 -31.53
CA ALA A 466 9.54 -21.46 -31.62
C ALA A 466 9.01 -20.16 -32.23
N PHE A 467 9.65 -19.03 -31.91
CA PHE A 467 9.28 -17.71 -32.45
C PHE A 467 10.01 -17.32 -33.73
N GLY A 468 10.94 -18.15 -34.23
CA GLY A 468 11.72 -17.89 -35.44
C GLY A 468 12.54 -16.60 -35.38
N ARG A 469 13.11 -16.28 -34.21
CA ARG A 469 13.93 -15.07 -33.99
C ARG A 469 15.34 -15.44 -33.52
N GLU A 470 16.27 -14.49 -33.62
CA GLU A 470 17.62 -14.65 -33.07
C GLU A 470 17.61 -14.69 -31.53
N TYR A 471 18.54 -15.44 -30.94
CA TYR A 471 18.75 -15.60 -29.49
C TYR A 471 18.87 -14.25 -28.75
N THR A 472 19.37 -13.23 -29.44
CA THR A 472 19.51 -11.84 -28.97
C THR A 472 18.17 -11.17 -28.68
N PHE A 473 17.07 -11.59 -29.30
CA PHE A 473 15.75 -10.97 -29.14
C PHE A 473 15.19 -11.14 -27.73
N ILE A 474 15.26 -12.34 -27.17
CA ILE A 474 14.78 -12.62 -25.81
C ILE A 474 15.69 -11.91 -24.80
N GLN A 475 17.01 -11.95 -25.01
CA GLN A 475 17.94 -11.18 -24.18
C GLN A 475 17.68 -9.66 -24.22
N THR A 476 17.26 -9.12 -25.36
CA THR A 476 16.95 -7.69 -25.50
C THR A 476 15.60 -7.35 -24.85
N ALA A 477 14.60 -8.22 -24.98
CA ALA A 477 13.33 -8.08 -24.28
C ALA A 477 13.52 -8.17 -22.75
N LEU A 478 14.31 -9.14 -22.29
CA LEU A 478 14.74 -9.29 -20.90
C LEU A 478 15.51 -8.08 -20.39
N LYS A 479 16.51 -7.60 -21.14
CA LYS A 479 17.29 -6.41 -20.77
C LYS A 479 16.40 -5.17 -20.66
N ARG A 480 15.45 -4.97 -21.58
CA ARG A 480 14.50 -3.85 -21.53
C ARG A 480 13.47 -3.96 -20.39
N LEU A 481 13.20 -5.16 -19.89
CA LEU A 481 12.38 -5.39 -18.68
C LEU A 481 13.20 -5.21 -17.39
N ILE A 482 14.50 -5.47 -17.44
CA ILE A 482 15.40 -5.28 -16.30
C ILE A 482 15.80 -3.80 -16.17
N GLU A 483 15.92 -3.09 -17.30
CA GLU A 483 16.11 -1.65 -17.33
C GLU A 483 14.81 -0.93 -16.93
N PRO A 484 14.80 -0.10 -15.88
CA PRO A 484 13.59 0.61 -15.49
C PRO A 484 13.16 1.54 -16.62
N ASN A 485 11.88 1.50 -16.98
CA ASN A 485 11.23 2.59 -17.68
C ASN A 485 11.33 3.82 -16.77
N LYS A 486 12.42 4.59 -16.89
CA LYS A 486 12.46 5.94 -16.32
C LYS A 486 11.32 6.70 -16.96
N ILE A 487 10.23 6.85 -16.22
CA ILE A 487 9.12 7.70 -16.60
C ILE A 487 9.75 9.06 -16.88
N GLY A 488 9.70 9.48 -18.14
CA GLY A 488 10.33 10.72 -18.59
C GLY A 488 9.95 11.86 -17.65
N VAL A 489 10.97 12.48 -17.07
CA VAL A 489 10.85 13.64 -16.19
C VAL A 489 10.31 14.84 -16.98
N GLN A 490 9.58 15.69 -16.24
CA GLN A 490 9.12 17.05 -16.53
C GLN A 490 7.90 17.22 -17.45
N THR A 491 6.73 17.29 -16.82
CA THR A 491 5.81 18.40 -17.09
C THR A 491 5.87 19.38 -15.93
N ASN A 492 6.52 20.53 -16.16
CA ASN A 492 6.44 21.68 -15.26
C ASN A 492 4.97 22.09 -15.11
N LEU A 493 4.30 21.66 -14.05
CA LEU A 493 2.92 22.04 -13.72
C LEU A 493 2.84 23.16 -12.67
N PHE A 494 3.93 23.93 -12.49
CA PHE A 494 4.02 25.05 -11.53
C PHE A 494 4.53 26.34 -12.18
N MET A 495 4.09 26.64 -13.40
CA MET A 495 4.07 28.02 -13.90
C MET A 495 2.73 28.25 -14.60
N ILE A 496 1.72 28.62 -13.82
CA ILE A 496 0.65 29.60 -14.11
C ILE A 496 -0.09 29.71 -12.78
N ASP A 497 0.38 30.61 -11.92
CA ASP A 497 -0.51 31.54 -11.21
C ASP A 497 0.33 32.69 -10.63
N THR A 498 0.65 33.65 -11.49
CA THR A 498 0.94 35.02 -11.07
C THR A 498 -0.14 35.88 -11.71
N GLY A 499 -1.17 36.15 -10.91
CA GLY A 499 -2.31 36.99 -11.23
C GLY A 499 -3.14 37.20 -9.97
#